data_AF-A0A8C1U185-F1
#
_entry.id   AF-A0A8C1U185-F1
#
_cell.length_a   1.000
_cell.length_b   1.000
_cell.length_c   1.000
_cell.angle_alpha   90.00
_cell.angle_beta   90.00
_cell.angle_gamma   90.00
#
_symmetry.space_group_name_H-M   'P 1'
#
loop_
_entity.id
_entity.type
_entity.pdbx_description
1 polymer ?
#
loop_
_entity_poly.entity_id
_entity_poly.type
_entity_poly.pdbx_seq_one_letter_code
_entity_poly.pdbx_strand_id
1 'polypeptide(L)'
;SNKSFKTLYLIESALIYLKGPKFLIYVSGALSMWGDRMWHFAISVFLIELYGHNLLLTGIFGLVVAGSVLLLGALIGDWVDRNPRNKVAHASLFIQNISVTVCSIVLMLVFSYKKWIEEIWDGWLTVTLCAYCLWLVIAEHNTALTIAIQRDWIVVITGYNRGHLAGMNATMRRIDQVTNILAPLAVGQVMTLASNVVGCGFILGWNLVSLIVEFIFLSRVYRIVPALSAKPPAMEHQSYLEKKRERKRSQGKTRLKPMKYNVYLKLHSVVWCLWSFDLTVTQLLQETICESERGVVNGVQSSMNYLMDLLHFIMVISAPQPQHFGILVIISILFIFTGHTMYFLYARKIKRKPRTNT
;
A
#
# COMPACT_ATOMS: atom_id res chain seq x y z
N SER A 1 16.61 -18.95 -41.43
CA SER A 1 16.35 -20.00 -40.42
C SER A 1 16.69 -19.56 -38.99
N ASN A 2 17.95 -19.19 -38.68
CA ASN A 2 18.41 -18.93 -37.31
C ASN A 2 17.77 -17.71 -36.59
N LYS A 3 17.42 -16.63 -37.31
CA LYS A 3 16.70 -15.47 -36.73
C LYS A 3 15.27 -15.82 -36.28
N SER A 4 14.54 -16.60 -37.09
CA SER A 4 13.17 -17.02 -36.78
C SER A 4 13.13 -17.93 -35.56
N PHE A 5 14.08 -18.86 -35.44
CA PHE A 5 14.24 -19.70 -34.25
C PHE A 5 14.55 -18.90 -32.97
N LYS A 6 15.43 -17.90 -33.07
CA LYS A 6 15.76 -17.01 -31.95
C LYS A 6 14.56 -16.16 -31.53
N THR A 7 13.78 -15.66 -32.49
CA THR A 7 12.53 -14.93 -32.21
C THR A 7 11.47 -15.84 -31.57
N LEU A 8 11.32 -17.07 -32.05
CA LEU A 8 10.38 -18.04 -31.49
C LEU A 8 10.74 -18.38 -30.03
N TYR A 9 12.02 -18.64 -29.76
CA TYR A 9 12.52 -18.93 -28.41
C TYR A 9 12.35 -17.73 -27.45
N LEU A 10 12.54 -16.50 -27.94
CA LEU A 10 12.30 -15.29 -27.17
C LEU A 10 10.81 -15.10 -26.83
N ILE A 11 9.91 -15.36 -27.79
CA ILE A 11 8.46 -15.31 -27.58
C ILE A 11 8.03 -16.38 -26.58
N GLU A 12 8.54 -17.59 -26.69
CA GLU A 12 8.24 -18.69 -25.78
C GLU A 12 8.75 -18.41 -24.37
N SER A 13 9.98 -17.92 -24.23
CA SER A 13 10.55 -17.50 -22.95
C SER A 13 9.77 -16.34 -22.31
N ALA A 14 9.33 -15.37 -23.12
CA ALA A 14 8.48 -14.28 -22.66
C ALA A 14 7.11 -14.78 -22.21
N LEU A 15 6.48 -15.70 -22.95
CA LEU A 15 5.21 -16.31 -22.58
C LEU A 15 5.30 -17.11 -21.28
N ILE A 16 6.41 -17.84 -21.06
CA ILE A 16 6.68 -18.56 -19.82
C ILE A 16 6.80 -17.56 -18.66
N TYR A 17 7.51 -16.44 -18.84
CA TYR A 17 7.61 -15.39 -17.83
C TYR A 17 6.27 -14.73 -17.51
N LEU A 18 5.48 -14.38 -18.54
CA LEU A 18 4.16 -13.76 -18.40
C LEU A 18 3.15 -14.70 -17.71
N LYS A 19 3.29 -16.01 -17.86
CA LYS A 19 2.48 -17.01 -17.14
C LYS A 19 3.04 -17.37 -15.76
N GLY A 20 4.18 -16.80 -15.37
CA GLY A 20 4.85 -17.10 -14.11
C GLY A 20 4.13 -16.48 -12.90
N PRO A 21 4.24 -17.11 -11.71
CA PRO A 21 3.52 -16.66 -10.51
C PRO A 21 3.95 -15.26 -10.05
N LYS A 22 5.20 -14.87 -10.30
CA LYS A 22 5.73 -13.54 -9.97
C LYS A 22 5.06 -12.44 -10.79
N PHE A 23 4.93 -12.64 -12.10
CA PHE A 23 4.32 -11.66 -13.00
C PHE A 23 2.82 -11.51 -12.69
N LEU A 24 2.12 -12.61 -12.48
CA LEU A 24 0.71 -12.60 -12.10
C LEU A 24 0.46 -11.81 -10.81
N ILE A 25 1.30 -11.97 -9.79
CA ILE A 25 1.23 -11.16 -8.57
C ILE A 25 1.51 -9.68 -8.84
N TYR A 26 2.49 -9.34 -9.68
CA TYR A 26 2.77 -7.94 -9.98
C TYR A 26 1.61 -7.26 -10.70
N VAL A 27 0.98 -7.93 -11.66
CA VAL A 27 -0.16 -7.35 -12.39
C VAL A 27 -1.39 -7.26 -11.50
N SER A 28 -1.70 -8.32 -10.75
CA SER A 28 -2.82 -8.30 -9.79
C SER A 28 -2.61 -7.23 -8.72
N GLY A 29 -1.40 -7.12 -8.16
CA GLY A 29 -1.04 -6.08 -7.19
C GLY A 29 -1.13 -4.68 -7.80
N ALA A 30 -0.67 -4.49 -9.04
CA ALA A 30 -0.76 -3.19 -9.71
C ALA A 30 -2.22 -2.75 -9.95
N LEU A 31 -3.09 -3.67 -10.37
CA LEU A 31 -4.51 -3.39 -10.60
C LEU A 31 -5.23 -3.03 -9.29
N SER A 32 -5.00 -3.83 -8.25
CA SER A 32 -5.57 -3.62 -6.91
C SER A 32 -5.11 -2.29 -6.31
N MET A 33 -3.80 -2.02 -6.31
CA MET A 33 -3.24 -0.75 -5.81
C MET A 33 -3.75 0.44 -6.61
N TRP A 34 -3.84 0.33 -7.94
CA TRP A 34 -4.38 1.40 -8.77
C TRP A 34 -5.83 1.73 -8.41
N GLY A 35 -6.68 0.70 -8.25
CA GLY A 35 -8.07 0.86 -7.81
C GLY A 35 -8.16 1.52 -6.44
N ASP A 36 -7.38 1.03 -5.46
CA ASP A 36 -7.34 1.57 -4.10
C ASP A 36 -6.95 3.04 -4.08
N ARG A 37 -5.88 3.42 -4.80
CA ARG A 37 -5.39 4.82 -4.84
C ARG A 37 -6.37 5.74 -5.56
N MET A 38 -6.99 5.28 -6.65
CA MET A 38 -8.08 6.01 -7.31
C MET A 38 -9.23 6.27 -6.35
N TRP A 39 -9.71 5.22 -5.67
CA TRP A 39 -10.87 5.29 -4.79
C TRP A 39 -10.64 6.25 -3.62
N HIS A 40 -9.50 6.13 -2.91
CA HIS A 40 -9.17 7.01 -1.78
C HIS A 40 -9.07 8.48 -2.17
N PHE A 41 -8.53 8.77 -3.35
CA PHE A 41 -8.50 10.13 -3.86
C PHE A 41 -9.91 10.62 -4.23
N ALA A 42 -10.67 9.83 -5.00
CA ALA A 42 -11.98 10.21 -5.49
C ALA A 42 -12.97 10.44 -4.34
N ILE A 43 -13.03 9.55 -3.35
CA ILE A 43 -13.91 9.73 -2.18
C ILE A 43 -13.58 11.03 -1.43
N SER A 44 -12.30 11.37 -1.31
CA SER A 44 -11.87 12.62 -0.65
C SER A 44 -12.39 13.85 -1.40
N VAL A 45 -12.34 13.84 -2.74
CA VAL A 45 -12.85 14.93 -3.58
C VAL A 45 -14.38 14.97 -3.54
N PHE A 46 -15.05 13.82 -3.63
CA PHE A 46 -16.51 13.73 -3.56
C PHE A 46 -17.05 14.28 -2.23
N LEU A 47 -16.42 13.97 -1.10
CA LEU A 47 -16.84 14.50 0.21
C LEU A 47 -16.71 16.02 0.30
N ILE A 48 -15.66 16.61 -0.29
CA ILE A 48 -15.48 18.07 -0.35
C ILE A 48 -16.60 18.72 -1.15
N GLU A 49 -17.00 18.11 -2.27
CA GLU A 49 -18.05 18.64 -3.15
C GLU A 49 -19.46 18.47 -2.57
N LEU A 50 -19.68 17.42 -1.78
CA LEU A 50 -20.96 17.17 -1.10
C LEU A 50 -21.17 18.09 0.11
N TYR A 51 -20.11 18.43 0.85
CA TYR A 51 -20.19 19.21 2.09
C TYR A 51 -19.88 20.72 1.91
N GLY A 52 -19.92 21.23 0.67
CA GLY A 52 -19.81 22.67 0.39
C GLY A 52 -18.41 23.25 0.52
N HIS A 53 -17.41 22.61 -0.10
CA HIS A 53 -16.01 23.06 -0.15
C HIS A 53 -15.29 23.16 1.20
N ASN A 54 -15.82 22.51 2.25
CA ASN A 54 -15.16 22.40 3.55
C ASN A 54 -14.43 21.06 3.69
N LEU A 55 -13.25 21.07 4.33
CA LEU A 55 -12.43 19.88 4.53
C LEU A 55 -12.83 19.05 5.74
N LEU A 56 -13.82 19.51 6.53
CA LEU A 56 -14.22 18.88 7.79
C LEU A 56 -14.60 17.41 7.60
N LEU A 57 -15.49 17.14 6.65
CA LEU A 57 -16.00 15.78 6.41
C LEU A 57 -14.90 14.85 5.92
N THR A 58 -14.00 15.34 5.06
CA THR A 58 -12.81 14.60 4.60
C THR A 58 -11.82 14.35 5.73
N GLY A 59 -11.66 15.28 6.67
CA GLY A 59 -10.84 15.11 7.87
C GLY A 59 -11.41 14.05 8.82
N ILE A 60 -12.72 14.08 9.09
CA ILE A 60 -13.43 13.07 9.89
C ILE A 60 -13.32 11.70 9.23
N PHE A 61 -13.53 11.63 7.92
CA PHE A 61 -13.34 10.40 7.14
C PHE A 61 -11.95 9.80 7.34
N GLY A 62 -10.90 10.60 7.13
CA GLY A 62 -9.52 10.15 7.30
C GLY A 62 -9.24 9.68 8.73
N LEU A 63 -9.77 10.40 9.73
CA LEU A 63 -9.65 10.02 11.14
C LEU A 63 -10.31 8.67 11.44
N VAL A 64 -11.52 8.43 10.93
CA VAL A 64 -12.28 7.19 11.12
C VAL A 64 -11.58 6.01 10.44
N VAL A 65 -11.07 6.19 9.22
CA VAL A 65 -10.31 5.16 8.51
C VAL A 65 -9.01 4.83 9.24
N ALA A 66 -8.23 5.84 9.66
CA ALA A 66 -6.99 5.60 10.41
C ALA A 66 -7.25 4.91 11.75
N GLY A 67 -8.29 5.34 12.47
CA GLY A 67 -8.70 4.74 13.74
C GLY A 67 -9.15 3.29 13.59
N SER A 68 -9.92 2.98 12.54
CA SER A 68 -10.41 1.61 12.31
C SER A 68 -9.27 0.64 11.99
N VAL A 69 -8.29 1.05 11.18
CA VAL A 69 -7.10 0.24 10.87
C VAL A 69 -6.25 0.02 12.12
N LEU A 70 -6.09 1.04 12.96
CA LEU A 70 -5.33 0.92 14.20
C LEU A 70 -5.99 -0.07 15.17
N LEU A 71 -7.31 0.01 15.33
CA LEU A 71 -8.06 -0.84 16.28
C LEU A 71 -8.28 -2.26 15.76
N LEU A 72 -8.61 -2.41 14.47
CA LEU A 72 -8.99 -3.69 13.87
C LEU A 72 -7.82 -4.39 13.15
N GLY A 73 -6.70 -3.71 12.91
CA GLY A 73 -5.57 -4.26 12.16
C GLY A 73 -4.97 -5.52 12.79
N ALA A 74 -4.91 -5.58 14.12
CA ALA A 74 -4.47 -6.79 14.84
C ALA A 74 -5.46 -7.95 14.65
N LEU A 75 -6.77 -7.68 14.75
CA LEU A 75 -7.81 -8.69 14.55
C LEU A 75 -7.81 -9.22 13.11
N ILE A 76 -7.60 -8.33 12.13
CA ILE A 76 -7.47 -8.69 10.73
C ILE A 76 -6.22 -9.56 10.51
N GLY A 77 -5.08 -9.21 11.11
CA GLY A 77 -3.86 -10.01 11.07
C GLY A 77 -4.07 -11.42 11.63
N ASP A 78 -4.66 -11.52 12.82
CA ASP A 78 -5.01 -12.80 13.46
C ASP A 78 -5.97 -13.63 12.58
N TRP A 79 -6.94 -12.99 11.94
CA TRP A 79 -7.87 -13.65 11.02
C TRP A 79 -7.16 -14.17 9.77
N VAL A 80 -6.25 -13.39 9.18
CA VAL A 80 -5.42 -13.79 8.04
C VAL A 80 -4.57 -15.01 8.39
N ASP A 81 -3.99 -15.05 9.59
CA ASP A 81 -3.11 -16.14 10.02
C ASP A 81 -3.86 -17.44 10.36
N ARG A 82 -5.10 -17.36 10.85
CA ARG A 82 -5.92 -18.52 11.24
C ARG A 82 -6.60 -19.21 10.05
N ASN A 83 -6.93 -18.46 9.01
CA ASN A 83 -7.69 -18.97 7.88
C ASN A 83 -6.78 -19.43 6.73
N PRO A 84 -7.24 -20.34 5.85
CA PRO A 84 -6.44 -20.76 4.72
C PRO A 84 -6.24 -19.60 3.73
N ARG A 85 -5.01 -19.47 3.24
CA ARG A 85 -4.51 -18.37 2.39
C ARG A 85 -5.42 -18.01 1.22
N ASN A 86 -5.99 -19.01 0.55
CA ASN A 86 -6.89 -18.78 -0.57
C ASN A 86 -8.23 -18.18 -0.13
N LYS A 87 -8.84 -18.66 0.96
CA LYS A 87 -10.11 -18.14 1.45
C LYS A 87 -9.94 -16.71 1.94
N VAL A 88 -8.84 -16.43 2.63
CA VAL A 88 -8.49 -15.07 3.06
C VAL A 88 -8.40 -14.14 1.86
N ALA A 89 -7.59 -14.49 0.87
CA ALA A 89 -7.38 -13.65 -0.31
C ALA A 89 -8.70 -13.38 -1.07
N HIS A 90 -9.49 -14.41 -1.36
CA HIS A 90 -10.76 -14.23 -2.07
C HIS A 90 -11.80 -13.49 -1.22
N ALA A 91 -11.91 -13.79 0.07
CA ALA A 91 -12.86 -13.10 0.95
C ALA A 91 -12.53 -11.61 1.07
N SER A 92 -11.26 -11.24 1.26
CA SER A 92 -10.83 -9.85 1.29
C SER A 92 -11.12 -9.14 -0.04
N LEU A 93 -10.81 -9.78 -1.16
CA LEU A 93 -11.08 -9.27 -2.51
C LEU A 93 -12.58 -9.02 -2.74
N PHE A 94 -13.45 -9.96 -2.34
CA PHE A 94 -14.90 -9.82 -2.51
C PHE A 94 -15.50 -8.77 -1.57
N ILE A 95 -15.09 -8.75 -0.30
CA ILE A 95 -15.56 -7.75 0.68
C ILE A 95 -15.23 -6.34 0.18
N GLN A 96 -13.99 -6.14 -0.26
CA GLN A 96 -13.55 -4.88 -0.85
C GLN A 96 -14.38 -4.55 -2.10
N ASN A 97 -14.43 -5.43 -3.10
CA ASN A 97 -15.12 -5.08 -4.33
C ASN A 97 -16.61 -4.76 -4.12
N ILE A 98 -17.30 -5.52 -3.25
CA ILE A 98 -18.72 -5.29 -2.94
C ILE A 98 -18.89 -3.91 -2.32
N SER A 99 -18.05 -3.54 -1.37
CA SER A 99 -18.18 -2.28 -0.67
C SER A 99 -17.89 -1.07 -1.60
N VAL A 100 -16.89 -1.13 -2.50
CA VAL A 100 -16.60 -0.04 -3.47
C VAL A 100 -17.76 0.07 -4.42
N THR A 101 -18.29 -1.06 -4.88
CA THR A 101 -19.40 -1.12 -5.82
C THR A 101 -20.65 -0.46 -5.23
N VAL A 102 -21.03 -0.85 -4.01
CA VAL A 102 -22.17 -0.26 -3.30
C VAL A 102 -21.96 1.23 -3.08
N CYS A 103 -20.78 1.63 -2.58
CA CYS A 103 -20.49 3.03 -2.32
C CYS A 103 -20.48 3.87 -3.61
N SER A 104 -19.91 3.35 -4.70
CA SER A 104 -19.89 4.03 -6.01
C SER A 104 -21.30 4.21 -6.57
N ILE A 105 -22.19 3.21 -6.45
CA ILE A 105 -23.58 3.32 -6.88
C ILE A 105 -24.32 4.36 -6.05
N VAL A 106 -24.15 4.36 -4.73
CA VAL A 106 -24.75 5.36 -3.83
C VAL A 106 -24.29 6.76 -4.19
N LEU A 107 -22.97 6.98 -4.36
CA LEU A 107 -22.43 8.29 -4.74
C LEU A 107 -22.92 8.72 -6.12
N MET A 108 -23.00 7.81 -7.08
CA MET A 108 -23.54 8.10 -8.42
C MET A 108 -25.00 8.58 -8.36
N LEU A 109 -25.84 7.95 -7.52
CA LEU A 109 -27.21 8.38 -7.29
C LEU A 109 -27.26 9.74 -6.59
N VAL A 110 -26.44 9.94 -5.56
CA VAL A 110 -26.36 11.22 -4.82
C VAL A 110 -25.98 12.37 -5.75
N PHE A 111 -24.97 12.20 -6.60
CA PHE A 111 -24.57 13.23 -7.55
C PHE A 111 -25.61 13.46 -8.66
N SER A 112 -26.31 12.41 -9.11
CA SER A 112 -27.35 12.52 -10.15
C SER A 112 -28.59 13.28 -9.66
N TYR A 113 -28.97 13.08 -8.41
CA TYR A 113 -30.18 13.67 -7.82
C TYR A 113 -29.89 14.77 -6.78
N LYS A 114 -28.68 15.34 -6.78
CA LYS A 114 -28.22 16.30 -5.76
C LYS A 114 -29.23 17.43 -5.50
N LYS A 115 -29.72 18.09 -6.56
CA LYS A 115 -30.69 19.19 -6.46
C LYS A 115 -32.00 18.76 -5.80
N TRP A 116 -32.50 17.58 -6.16
CA TRP A 116 -33.74 17.05 -5.62
C TRP A 116 -33.58 16.60 -4.16
N ILE A 117 -32.43 16.01 -3.81
CA ILE A 117 -32.10 15.61 -2.44
C ILE A 117 -31.98 16.82 -1.51
N GLU A 118 -31.37 17.91 -1.99
CA GLU A 118 -31.24 19.16 -1.23
C GLU A 118 -32.61 19.81 -0.96
N GLU A 119 -33.54 19.75 -1.93
CA GLU A 119 -34.89 20.32 -1.79
C GLU A 119 -35.82 19.53 -0.86
N ILE A 120 -35.69 18.20 -0.80
CA ILE A 120 -36.71 17.34 -0.18
C ILE A 120 -36.49 17.10 1.31
N TRP A 121 -35.26 17.20 1.80
CA TRP A 121 -34.87 16.76 3.16
C TRP A 121 -33.90 17.70 3.89
N ASP A 122 -33.84 18.98 3.53
CA ASP A 122 -33.10 20.03 4.26
C ASP A 122 -31.65 19.62 4.64
N GLY A 123 -30.98 18.89 3.73
CA GLY A 123 -29.59 18.42 3.88
C GLY A 123 -29.33 17.20 4.79
N TRP A 124 -30.30 16.75 5.61
CA TRP A 124 -30.09 15.61 6.53
C TRP A 124 -29.87 14.28 5.82
N LEU A 125 -30.52 14.08 4.67
CA LEU A 125 -30.32 12.87 3.85
C LEU A 125 -28.87 12.76 3.36
N THR A 126 -28.27 13.89 2.94
CA THR A 126 -26.87 13.96 2.51
C THR A 126 -25.91 13.58 3.65
N VAL A 127 -26.19 14.04 4.88
CA VAL A 127 -25.39 13.67 6.07
C VAL A 127 -25.50 12.18 6.38
N THR A 128 -26.71 11.62 6.27
CA THR A 128 -26.97 10.20 6.57
C THR A 128 -26.32 9.29 5.52
N LEU A 129 -26.37 9.67 4.25
CA LEU A 129 -25.71 8.96 3.15
C LEU A 129 -24.19 9.11 3.20
N CYS A 130 -23.67 10.27 3.62
CA CYS A 130 -22.25 10.44 3.90
C CYS A 130 -21.82 9.53 5.04
N ALA A 131 -22.56 9.49 6.16
CA ALA A 131 -22.27 8.59 7.28
C ALA A 131 -22.30 7.10 6.88
N TYR A 132 -23.22 6.72 6.00
CA TYR A 132 -23.25 5.37 5.43
C TYR A 132 -22.04 5.09 4.53
N CYS A 133 -21.62 6.06 3.70
CA CYS A 133 -20.38 5.95 2.92
C CYS A 133 -19.14 5.85 3.83
N LEU A 134 -19.08 6.63 4.92
CA LEU A 134 -18.01 6.54 5.92
C LEU A 134 -17.94 5.14 6.55
N TRP A 135 -19.10 4.54 6.85
CA TRP A 135 -19.18 3.20 7.41
C TRP A 135 -18.73 2.12 6.42
N LEU A 136 -19.17 2.21 5.16
CA LEU A 136 -18.76 1.27 4.11
C LEU A 136 -17.24 1.30 3.86
N VAL A 137 -16.62 2.47 3.89
CA VAL A 137 -15.17 2.58 3.63
C VAL A 137 -14.30 1.96 4.74
N ILE A 138 -14.84 1.67 5.93
CA ILE A 138 -14.11 0.87 6.91
C ILE A 138 -13.94 -0.58 6.42
N ALA A 139 -14.94 -1.11 5.72
CA ALA A 139 -14.92 -2.47 5.16
C ALA A 139 -14.03 -2.57 3.91
N GLU A 140 -13.80 -1.45 3.22
CA GLU A 140 -12.93 -1.35 2.04
C GLU A 140 -11.46 -1.61 2.29
N HIS A 141 -11.00 -1.36 3.52
CA HIS A 141 -9.58 -1.20 3.74
C HIS A 141 -8.83 -2.52 3.50
N ASN A 142 -8.08 -2.57 2.39
CA ASN A 142 -7.45 -3.76 1.82
C ASN A 142 -6.25 -4.31 2.60
N THR A 143 -6.16 -4.00 3.90
CA THR A 143 -5.06 -4.41 4.78
C THR A 143 -4.91 -5.92 4.80
N ALA A 144 -6.02 -6.66 4.81
CA ALA A 144 -6.01 -8.12 4.85
C ALA A 144 -5.35 -8.76 3.62
N LEU A 145 -5.76 -8.37 2.40
CA LEU A 145 -5.19 -8.90 1.16
C LEU A 145 -3.73 -8.49 1.00
N THR A 146 -3.42 -7.23 1.32
CA THR A 146 -2.05 -6.71 1.25
C THR A 146 -1.13 -7.48 2.17
N ILE A 147 -1.54 -7.74 3.42
CA ILE A 147 -0.79 -8.57 4.36
C ILE A 147 -0.64 -10.00 3.84
N ALA A 148 -1.72 -10.63 3.39
CA ALA A 148 -1.69 -12.00 2.87
C ALA A 148 -0.73 -12.15 1.67
N ILE A 149 -0.78 -11.22 0.72
CA ILE A 149 0.10 -11.27 -0.45
C ILE A 149 1.54 -10.94 -0.05
N GLN A 150 1.78 -9.78 0.56
CA GLN A 150 3.14 -9.27 0.78
C GLN A 150 3.92 -10.02 1.87
N ARG A 151 3.26 -10.35 2.99
CA ARG A 151 3.94 -11.01 4.12
C ARG A 151 4.00 -12.52 4.00
N ASP A 152 3.10 -13.13 3.23
CA ASP A 152 2.97 -14.58 3.20
C ASP A 152 3.19 -15.16 1.79
N TRP A 153 2.40 -14.78 0.79
CA TRP A 153 2.50 -15.38 -0.55
C TRP A 153 3.84 -15.08 -1.23
N ILE A 154 4.31 -13.83 -1.19
CA ILE A 154 5.60 -13.44 -1.77
C ILE A 154 6.75 -14.22 -1.13
N VAL A 155 6.69 -14.46 0.19
CA VAL A 155 7.71 -15.23 0.94
C VAL A 155 7.74 -16.69 0.49
N VAL A 156 6.56 -17.31 0.30
CA VAL A 156 6.44 -18.70 -0.16
C VAL A 156 6.92 -18.85 -1.61
N ILE A 157 6.52 -17.94 -2.51
CA ILE A 157 6.86 -17.99 -3.95
C ILE A 157 8.37 -17.81 -4.18
N THR A 158 9.05 -17.08 -3.30
CA THR A 158 10.50 -16.89 -3.39
C THR A 158 11.30 -18.03 -2.78
N GLY A 159 10.63 -19.05 -2.22
CA GLY A 159 11.27 -20.21 -1.60
C GLY A 159 12.20 -19.80 -0.45
N TYR A 160 11.84 -18.75 0.30
CA TYR A 160 12.64 -18.17 1.38
C TYR A 160 14.04 -17.64 0.97
N ASN A 161 14.30 -17.46 -0.33
CA ASN A 161 15.52 -16.82 -0.82
C ASN A 161 15.45 -15.31 -0.60
N ARG A 162 16.30 -14.79 0.30
CA ARG A 162 16.33 -13.36 0.64
C ARG A 162 16.58 -12.43 -0.53
N GLY A 163 17.45 -12.81 -1.49
CA GLY A 163 17.76 -11.96 -2.63
C GLY A 163 16.55 -11.78 -3.55
N HIS A 164 15.85 -12.89 -3.83
CA HIS A 164 14.62 -12.86 -4.63
C HIS A 164 13.45 -12.20 -3.88
N LEU A 165 13.34 -12.40 -2.57
CA LEU A 165 12.34 -11.75 -1.71
C LEU A 165 12.53 -10.23 -1.69
N ALA A 166 13.76 -9.76 -1.50
CA ALA A 166 14.07 -8.34 -1.53
C ALA A 166 13.76 -7.71 -2.90
N GLY A 167 14.12 -8.38 -4.00
CA GLY A 167 13.80 -7.92 -5.35
C GLY A 167 12.29 -7.87 -5.64
N MET A 168 11.53 -8.85 -5.16
CA MET A 168 10.07 -8.90 -5.34
C MET A 168 9.35 -7.83 -4.52
N ASN A 169 9.75 -7.67 -3.25
CA ASN A 169 9.24 -6.60 -2.38
C ASN A 169 9.58 -5.20 -2.90
N ALA A 170 10.80 -4.99 -3.40
CA ALA A 170 11.21 -3.71 -3.99
C ALA A 170 10.48 -3.40 -5.30
N THR A 171 10.08 -4.42 -6.06
CA THR A 171 9.27 -4.23 -7.27
C THR A 171 7.83 -3.89 -6.91
N MET A 172 7.24 -4.60 -5.93
CA MET A 172 5.90 -4.31 -5.43
C MET A 172 5.81 -2.89 -4.82
N ARG A 173 6.69 -2.60 -3.85
CA ARG A 173 7.52 -1.39 -3.80
C ARG A 173 7.18 -0.23 -4.74
N ARG A 174 7.90 -0.28 -5.86
CA ARG A 174 7.87 0.66 -6.98
C ARG A 174 6.50 0.72 -7.66
N ILE A 175 5.77 -0.39 -7.75
CA ILE A 175 4.43 -0.40 -8.33
C ILE A 175 3.48 0.44 -7.46
N ASP A 176 3.39 0.15 -6.16
CA ASP A 176 2.53 0.88 -5.20
C ASP A 176 2.77 2.38 -5.29
N GLN A 177 4.05 2.72 -5.18
CA GLN A 177 4.58 4.02 -5.48
C GLN A 177 3.99 4.55 -6.80
N VAL A 178 4.34 4.02 -7.98
CA VAL A 178 3.89 4.55 -9.29
C VAL A 178 2.37 4.76 -9.35
N THR A 179 1.59 3.82 -8.81
CA THR A 179 0.13 3.93 -8.76
C THR A 179 -0.36 5.08 -7.86
N ASN A 180 0.34 5.40 -6.78
CA ASN A 180 0.00 6.49 -5.87
C ASN A 180 0.04 7.88 -6.51
N ILE A 181 0.73 8.05 -7.65
CA ILE A 181 0.71 9.31 -8.42
C ILE A 181 -0.27 9.22 -9.57
N LEU A 182 -0.13 8.15 -10.38
CA LEU A 182 -0.81 8.07 -11.66
C LEU A 182 -2.30 7.80 -11.52
N ALA A 183 -2.71 7.01 -10.52
CA ALA A 183 -4.10 6.63 -10.36
C ALA A 183 -4.98 7.82 -9.92
N PRO A 184 -4.59 8.62 -8.89
CA PRO A 184 -5.29 9.87 -8.55
C PRO A 184 -5.34 10.87 -9.72
N LEU A 185 -4.24 11.00 -10.47
CA LEU A 185 -4.19 11.87 -11.64
C LEU A 185 -5.22 11.44 -12.70
N ALA A 186 -5.28 10.14 -13.01
CA ALA A 186 -6.19 9.61 -14.02
C ALA A 186 -7.66 9.85 -13.65
N VAL A 187 -8.07 9.50 -12.42
CA VAL A 187 -9.46 9.71 -11.98
C VAL A 187 -9.79 11.20 -11.85
N GLY A 188 -8.86 12.03 -11.39
CA GLY A 188 -9.03 13.48 -11.31
C GLY A 188 -9.26 14.12 -12.69
N GLN A 189 -8.56 13.66 -13.73
CA GLN A 189 -8.81 14.11 -15.11
C GLN A 189 -10.20 13.69 -15.59
N VAL A 190 -10.64 12.46 -15.31
CA VAL A 190 -11.99 12.00 -15.68
C VAL A 190 -13.07 12.85 -15.00
N MET A 191 -12.91 13.13 -13.70
CA MET A 191 -13.85 13.96 -12.93
C MET A 191 -13.89 15.40 -13.46
N THR A 192 -12.74 15.97 -13.82
CA THR A 192 -12.62 17.34 -14.32
C THR A 192 -13.17 17.51 -15.75
N LEU A 193 -12.89 16.55 -16.64
CA LEU A 193 -13.22 16.67 -18.07
C LEU A 193 -14.62 16.16 -18.41
N ALA A 194 -15.17 15.22 -17.64
CA ALA A 194 -16.47 14.63 -17.92
C ALA A 194 -17.51 15.06 -16.90
N SER A 195 -17.50 14.46 -15.70
CA SER A 195 -18.30 14.84 -14.54
C SER A 195 -17.98 13.92 -13.37
N ASN A 196 -18.43 14.29 -12.17
CA ASN A 196 -18.30 13.45 -10.97
C ASN A 196 -19.12 12.14 -11.07
N VAL A 197 -20.26 12.17 -11.76
CA VAL A 197 -21.07 10.96 -12.04
C VAL A 197 -20.31 9.99 -12.95
N VAL A 198 -19.69 10.50 -14.02
CA VAL A 198 -18.84 9.69 -14.90
C VAL A 198 -17.59 9.19 -14.16
N GLY A 199 -17.02 9.99 -13.26
CA GLY A 199 -15.95 9.57 -12.36
C GLY A 199 -16.35 8.38 -11.48
N CYS A 200 -17.53 8.41 -10.85
CA CYS A 200 -18.07 7.28 -10.09
C CYS A 200 -18.24 6.03 -10.98
N GLY A 201 -18.79 6.19 -12.18
CA GLY A 201 -18.95 5.10 -13.15
C GLY A 201 -17.62 4.50 -13.61
N PHE A 202 -16.60 5.34 -13.82
CA PHE A 202 -15.25 4.90 -14.16
C PHE A 202 -14.61 4.05 -13.05
N ILE A 203 -14.74 4.47 -11.79
CA ILE A 203 -14.22 3.71 -10.65
C ILE A 203 -14.99 2.39 -10.49
N LEU A 204 -16.31 2.42 -10.58
CA LEU A 204 -17.16 1.23 -10.55
C LEU A 204 -16.74 0.21 -11.62
N GLY A 205 -16.58 0.68 -12.87
CA GLY A 205 -16.14 -0.16 -13.99
C GLY A 205 -14.75 -0.74 -13.75
N TRP A 206 -13.81 0.08 -13.28
CA TRP A 206 -12.45 -0.37 -12.93
C TRP A 206 -12.49 -1.47 -11.87
N ASN A 207 -13.25 -1.26 -10.79
CA ASN A 207 -13.36 -2.19 -9.68
C ASN A 207 -13.91 -3.56 -10.13
N LEU A 208 -14.98 -3.58 -10.92
CA LEU A 208 -15.57 -4.82 -11.45
C LEU A 208 -14.61 -5.58 -12.37
N VAL A 209 -13.88 -4.87 -13.25
CA VAL A 209 -12.88 -5.50 -14.12
C VAL A 209 -11.69 -6.01 -13.30
N SER A 210 -11.22 -5.23 -12.34
CA SER A 210 -10.12 -5.60 -11.43
C SER A 210 -10.45 -6.87 -10.67
N LEU A 211 -11.66 -6.99 -10.11
CA LEU A 211 -12.13 -8.20 -9.43
C LEU A 211 -11.96 -9.45 -10.29
N ILE A 212 -12.42 -9.41 -11.54
CA ILE A 212 -12.37 -10.57 -12.44
C ILE A 212 -10.92 -10.97 -12.70
N VAL A 213 -10.07 -9.99 -13.03
CA VAL A 213 -8.67 -10.25 -13.34
C VAL A 213 -7.91 -10.76 -12.12
N GLU A 214 -8.09 -10.12 -10.97
CA GLU A 214 -7.44 -10.49 -9.71
C GLU A 214 -7.89 -11.87 -9.23
N PHE A 215 -9.18 -12.18 -9.28
CA PHE A 215 -9.70 -13.50 -8.93
C PHE A 215 -9.04 -14.60 -9.77
N ILE A 216 -8.97 -14.40 -11.09
CA ILE A 216 -8.34 -15.36 -12.01
C ILE A 216 -6.84 -15.49 -11.71
N PHE A 217 -6.15 -14.37 -11.48
CA PHE A 217 -4.69 -14.36 -11.31
C PHE A 217 -4.29 -14.98 -9.97
N LEU A 218 -4.96 -14.62 -8.88
CA LEU A 218 -4.72 -15.20 -7.56
C LEU A 218 -5.05 -16.70 -7.55
N SER A 219 -6.15 -17.11 -8.20
CA SER A 219 -6.48 -18.53 -8.39
C SER A 219 -5.40 -19.27 -9.19
N ARG A 220 -4.86 -18.66 -10.25
CA ARG A 220 -3.77 -19.23 -11.06
C ARG A 220 -2.48 -19.36 -10.25
N VAL A 221 -2.09 -18.33 -9.52
CA VAL A 221 -0.89 -18.36 -8.65
C VAL A 221 -1.01 -19.48 -7.63
N TYR A 222 -2.17 -19.64 -6.99
CA TYR A 222 -2.42 -20.70 -6.04
C TYR A 222 -2.31 -22.11 -6.66
N ARG A 223 -2.79 -22.29 -7.89
CA ARG A 223 -2.65 -23.56 -8.62
C ARG A 223 -1.21 -23.85 -9.07
N ILE A 224 -0.45 -22.82 -9.45
CA ILE A 224 0.93 -22.94 -9.93
C ILE A 224 1.91 -23.25 -8.78
N VAL A 225 1.61 -22.77 -7.57
CA VAL A 225 2.48 -22.96 -6.40
C VAL A 225 1.71 -23.76 -5.33
N PRO A 226 1.69 -25.10 -5.40
CA PRO A 226 1.00 -25.95 -4.43
C PRO A 226 1.48 -25.77 -2.99
N ALA A 227 2.73 -25.29 -2.82
CA ALA A 227 3.30 -24.90 -1.51
C ALA A 227 2.53 -23.75 -0.83
N LEU A 228 1.69 -23.00 -1.56
CA LEU A 228 0.75 -22.06 -0.97
C LEU A 228 -0.42 -22.77 -0.29
N SER A 229 -0.78 -24.00 -0.70
CA SER A 229 -1.91 -24.76 -0.16
C SER A 229 -1.57 -25.54 1.11
N ALA A 230 -0.30 -25.83 1.37
CA ALA A 230 0.15 -26.48 2.59
C ALA A 230 0.70 -25.42 3.54
N LYS A 231 0.03 -25.17 4.67
CA LYS A 231 0.65 -24.45 5.79
C LYS A 231 1.71 -25.40 6.36
N PRO A 232 3.02 -25.09 6.33
CA PRO A 232 4.01 -26.02 6.81
C PRO A 232 3.74 -26.36 8.28
N PRO A 233 3.87 -27.63 8.70
CA PRO A 233 3.74 -27.99 10.11
C PRO A 233 4.75 -27.17 10.92
N ALA A 234 4.34 -26.67 12.09
CA ALA A 234 5.15 -25.78 12.93
C ALA A 234 6.58 -26.31 13.15
N MET A 235 6.76 -27.64 13.20
CA MET A 235 8.05 -28.31 13.33
C MET A 235 9.01 -28.14 12.15
N GLU A 236 8.55 -28.07 10.90
CA GLU A 236 9.43 -27.84 9.72
C GLU A 236 9.92 -26.39 9.65
N HIS A 237 9.06 -25.43 10.03
CA HIS A 237 9.46 -24.04 10.13
C HIS A 237 10.53 -23.84 11.21
N GLN A 238 10.37 -24.53 12.35
CA GLN A 238 11.28 -24.43 13.49
C GLN A 238 12.63 -25.11 13.21
N SER A 239 12.63 -26.31 12.64
CA SER A 239 13.86 -27.03 12.25
C SER A 239 14.59 -26.39 11.06
N TYR A 240 13.88 -25.68 10.17
CA TYR A 240 14.49 -24.82 9.15
C TYR A 240 15.13 -23.56 9.76
N LEU A 241 14.45 -22.90 10.72
CA LEU A 241 15.00 -21.76 11.46
C LEU A 241 16.24 -22.16 12.28
N GLU A 242 16.26 -23.38 12.82
CA GLU A 242 17.44 -23.97 13.48
C GLU A 242 18.58 -24.24 12.49
N LYS A 243 18.35 -24.92 11.36
CA LYS A 243 19.37 -25.09 10.30
C LYS A 243 19.90 -23.76 9.77
N LYS A 244 19.06 -22.73 9.70
CA LYS A 244 19.44 -21.35 9.33
C LYS A 244 20.26 -20.66 10.43
N ARG A 245 19.98 -20.92 11.72
CA ARG A 245 20.81 -20.47 12.86
C ARG A 245 22.18 -21.13 12.84
N GLU A 246 22.26 -22.42 12.52
CA GLU A 246 23.52 -23.17 12.44
C GLU A 246 24.42 -22.70 11.29
N ARG A 247 23.88 -22.55 10.07
CA ARG A 247 24.64 -21.99 8.92
C ARG A 247 25.18 -20.58 9.19
N LYS A 248 24.47 -19.78 10.00
CA LYS A 248 24.89 -18.43 10.41
C LYS A 248 26.00 -18.45 11.48
N ARG A 249 25.99 -19.42 12.40
CA ARG A 249 27.11 -19.64 13.35
C ARG A 249 28.41 -19.93 12.59
N SER A 250 28.32 -20.66 11.48
CA SER A 250 29.47 -20.94 10.60
C SER A 250 29.91 -19.76 9.73
N GLN A 251 28.99 -18.87 9.32
CA GLN A 251 29.29 -17.70 8.46
C GLN A 251 29.70 -16.42 9.20
N GLY A 252 29.68 -16.41 10.54
CA GLY A 252 30.06 -15.26 11.38
C GLY A 252 31.53 -14.80 11.30
N LYS A 253 32.35 -15.36 10.40
CA LYS A 253 33.78 -15.02 10.25
C LYS A 253 34.18 -14.29 8.95
N THR A 254 33.27 -14.02 8.02
CA THR A 254 33.67 -13.31 6.78
C THR A 254 33.16 -11.87 6.78
N ARG A 255 34.07 -10.92 7.09
CA ARG A 255 33.91 -9.48 6.88
C ARG A 255 33.48 -9.20 5.44
N LEU A 256 32.23 -8.80 5.21
CA LEU A 256 31.83 -8.21 3.93
C LEU A 256 32.49 -6.83 3.78
N LYS A 257 33.22 -6.62 2.69
CA LYS A 257 33.75 -5.30 2.32
C LYS A 257 32.59 -4.37 1.95
N PRO A 258 32.56 -3.11 2.43
CA PRO A 258 31.53 -2.17 2.03
C PRO A 258 31.70 -1.83 0.55
N MET A 259 30.65 -2.03 -0.24
CA MET A 259 30.58 -1.59 -1.63
C MET A 259 30.39 -0.07 -1.64
N LYS A 260 31.33 0.64 -2.28
CA LYS A 260 31.28 2.11 -2.39
C LYS A 260 30.15 2.50 -3.34
N TYR A 261 29.12 3.16 -2.81
CA TYR A 261 28.08 3.78 -3.65
C TYR A 261 28.56 5.17 -4.10
N ASN A 262 28.87 5.28 -5.39
CA ASN A 262 28.90 6.57 -6.07
C ASN A 262 27.45 7.02 -6.27
N VAL A 263 27.01 7.94 -5.42
CA VAL A 263 25.73 8.65 -5.56
C VAL A 263 25.89 9.67 -6.68
N TYR A 264 25.74 9.22 -7.92
CA TYR A 264 25.39 10.10 -9.04
C TYR A 264 23.92 9.86 -9.35
N LEU A 265 23.03 10.62 -8.70
CA LEU A 265 21.70 10.82 -9.25
C LEU A 265 21.44 12.32 -9.34
N LYS A 266 21.58 12.81 -10.56
CA LYS A 266 21.24 14.15 -11.00
C LYS A 266 19.75 14.36 -10.76
N LEU A 267 19.47 15.43 -10.03
CA LEU A 267 18.19 16.08 -9.76
C LEU A 267 17.08 15.78 -10.80
N HIS A 268 16.03 15.04 -10.39
CA HIS A 268 14.70 15.16 -11.02
C HIS A 268 13.61 14.87 -9.99
N SER A 269 12.79 15.91 -9.72
CA SER A 269 11.55 15.93 -8.94
C SER A 269 11.58 15.54 -7.45
N VAL A 270 11.04 16.44 -6.63
CA VAL A 270 10.80 16.30 -5.17
C VAL A 270 10.02 15.02 -4.83
N VAL A 271 9.18 14.54 -5.75
CA VAL A 271 8.38 13.32 -5.57
C VAL A 271 9.25 12.07 -5.63
N TRP A 272 10.21 12.03 -6.56
CA TRP A 272 11.19 10.95 -6.64
C TRP A 272 12.16 10.97 -5.45
N CYS A 273 12.43 12.14 -4.87
CA CYS A 273 13.21 12.26 -3.64
C CYS A 273 12.49 11.64 -2.43
N LEU A 274 11.19 11.94 -2.25
CA LEU A 274 10.38 11.35 -1.18
C LEU A 274 10.33 9.80 -1.30
N TRP A 275 10.30 9.29 -2.52
CA TRP A 275 10.22 7.85 -2.80
C TRP A 275 11.55 7.12 -2.69
N SER A 276 12.63 7.78 -3.10
CA SER A 276 13.98 7.30 -2.87
C SER A 276 14.27 7.25 -1.38
N PHE A 277 13.79 8.22 -0.60
CA PHE A 277 13.92 8.21 0.85
C PHE A 277 13.27 6.98 1.47
N ASP A 278 12.02 6.69 1.11
CA ASP A 278 11.27 5.56 1.65
C ASP A 278 11.88 4.18 1.29
N LEU A 279 12.38 4.04 0.06
CA LEU A 279 13.17 2.87 -0.37
C LEU A 279 14.50 2.78 0.40
N THR A 280 15.19 3.91 0.57
CA THR A 280 16.47 3.97 1.29
C THR A 280 16.30 3.63 2.76
N VAL A 281 15.25 4.12 3.42
CA VAL A 281 14.93 3.78 4.82
C VAL A 281 14.64 2.30 4.94
N THR A 282 13.84 1.74 4.04
CA THR A 282 13.52 0.31 4.03
C THR A 282 14.78 -0.53 3.85
N GLN A 283 15.66 -0.15 2.91
CA GLN A 283 16.94 -0.82 2.69
C GLN A 283 17.87 -0.67 3.90
N LEU A 284 17.98 0.54 4.46
CA LEU A 284 18.81 0.83 5.62
C LEU A 284 18.38 0.00 6.83
N LEU A 285 17.08 -0.13 7.06
CA LEU A 285 16.52 -0.95 8.14
C LEU A 285 16.78 -2.45 7.89
N GLN A 286 16.73 -2.90 6.64
CA GLN A 286 17.05 -4.27 6.25
C GLN A 286 18.56 -4.59 6.28
N GLU A 287 19.45 -3.61 6.14
CA GLU A 287 20.89 -3.83 6.12
C GLU A 287 21.55 -3.59 7.48
N THR A 288 21.08 -2.60 8.24
CA THR A 288 21.71 -2.17 9.49
C THR A 288 21.25 -3.00 10.68
N ILE A 289 20.00 -3.49 10.66
CA ILE A 289 19.37 -4.11 11.84
C ILE A 289 19.38 -5.64 11.71
N CYS A 290 19.78 -6.31 12.79
CA CYS A 290 19.73 -7.76 12.87
C CYS A 290 18.28 -8.25 12.72
N GLU A 291 18.06 -9.36 12.00
CA GLU A 291 16.71 -9.87 11.74
C GLU A 291 15.87 -10.10 13.01
N SER A 292 16.51 -10.38 14.15
CA SER A 292 15.83 -10.56 15.44
C SER A 292 15.17 -9.28 15.97
N GLU A 293 15.71 -8.11 15.62
CA GLU A 293 15.26 -6.81 16.15
C GLU A 293 14.44 -6.01 15.13
N ARG A 294 14.48 -6.40 13.84
CA ARG A 294 13.70 -5.73 12.77
C ARG A 294 12.21 -5.68 13.04
N GLY A 295 11.64 -6.71 13.67
CA GLY A 295 10.21 -6.73 14.01
C GLY A 295 9.85 -5.61 14.98
N VAL A 296 10.67 -5.43 16.03
CA VAL A 296 10.48 -4.38 17.04
C VAL A 296 10.66 -2.99 16.41
N VAL A 297 11.72 -2.80 15.62
CA VAL A 297 11.98 -1.49 14.99
C VAL A 297 10.93 -1.13 13.94
N ASN A 298 10.50 -2.09 13.11
CA ASN A 298 9.37 -1.87 12.19
C ASN A 298 8.07 -1.57 12.96
N GLY A 299 7.85 -2.20 14.11
CA GLY A 299 6.71 -1.93 14.98
C GLY A 299 6.70 -0.49 15.47
N VAL A 300 7.84 -0.01 15.99
CA VAL A 300 8.01 1.39 16.45
C VAL A 300 7.87 2.38 15.29
N GLN A 301 8.47 2.10 14.13
CA GLN A 301 8.31 2.96 12.96
C GLN A 301 6.84 3.04 12.51
N SER A 302 6.14 1.91 12.50
CA SER A 302 4.73 1.87 12.10
C SER A 302 3.86 2.64 13.09
N SER A 303 4.08 2.49 14.40
CA SER A 303 3.31 3.21 15.43
C SER A 303 3.56 4.72 15.38
N MET A 304 4.79 5.16 15.11
CA MET A 304 5.10 6.58 14.89
C MET A 304 4.40 7.13 13.65
N ASN A 305 4.36 6.37 12.55
CA ASN A 305 3.63 6.78 11.35
C ASN A 305 2.13 6.94 11.63
N TYR A 306 1.50 5.95 12.27
CA TYR A 306 0.08 6.05 12.62
C TYR A 306 -0.23 7.22 13.56
N LEU A 307 0.66 7.51 14.52
CA LEU A 307 0.50 8.68 15.38
C LEU A 307 0.53 9.99 14.59
N MET A 308 1.47 10.11 13.64
CA MET A 308 1.57 11.29 12.79
C MET A 308 0.38 11.43 11.84
N ASP A 309 -0.13 10.31 11.31
CA ASP A 309 -1.36 10.28 10.51
C ASP A 309 -2.57 10.76 11.32
N LEU A 310 -2.70 10.32 12.58
CA LEU A 310 -3.76 10.76 13.48
C LEU A 310 -3.69 12.27 13.74
N LEU A 311 -2.49 12.78 14.05
CA LEU A 311 -2.26 14.22 14.26
C LEU A 311 -2.59 15.03 13.02
N HIS A 312 -2.22 14.54 11.83
CA HIS A 312 -2.58 15.16 10.56
C HIS A 312 -4.10 15.30 10.41
N PHE A 313 -4.88 14.24 10.65
CA PHE A 313 -6.33 14.33 10.55
C PHE A 313 -6.96 15.26 11.59
N ILE A 314 -6.44 15.28 12.83
CA ILE A 314 -6.87 16.23 13.86
C ILE A 314 -6.62 17.68 13.42
N MET A 315 -5.46 17.96 12.81
CA MET A 315 -5.16 19.30 12.28
C MET A 315 -6.11 19.71 11.15
N VAL A 316 -6.46 18.80 10.24
CA VAL A 316 -7.44 19.06 9.16
C VAL A 316 -8.83 19.37 9.73
N ILE A 317 -9.25 18.64 10.77
CA ILE A 317 -10.53 18.89 11.46
C ILE A 317 -10.52 20.24 12.20
N SER A 318 -9.40 20.61 12.82
CA SER A 318 -9.27 21.85 13.59
C SER A 318 -9.31 23.11 12.71
N ALA A 319 -8.88 22.99 11.45
CA ALA A 319 -8.82 24.08 10.48
C ALA A 319 -9.46 23.66 9.14
N PRO A 320 -10.81 23.51 9.11
CA PRO A 320 -11.51 22.88 7.99
C PRO A 320 -11.70 23.79 6.77
N GLN A 321 -11.47 25.11 6.91
CA GLN A 321 -11.65 26.06 5.83
C GLN A 321 -10.47 26.02 4.85
N PRO A 322 -10.71 26.03 3.52
CA PRO A 322 -9.63 26.02 2.52
C PRO A 322 -8.61 27.15 2.65
N GLN A 323 -9.01 28.28 3.25
CA GLN A 323 -8.16 29.45 3.49
C GLN A 323 -6.98 29.11 4.41
N HIS A 324 -7.19 28.21 5.38
CA HIS A 324 -6.16 27.78 6.33
C HIS A 324 -5.33 26.61 5.79
N PHE A 325 -5.67 26.06 4.62
CA PHE A 325 -4.93 24.95 4.02
C PHE A 325 -3.45 25.28 3.82
N GLY A 326 -3.13 26.53 3.44
CA GLY A 326 -1.75 26.99 3.32
C GLY A 326 -0.97 26.92 4.64
N ILE A 327 -1.63 27.21 5.77
CA ILE A 327 -1.02 27.11 7.11
C ILE A 327 -0.71 25.64 7.44
N LEU A 328 -1.62 24.71 7.11
CA LEU A 328 -1.40 23.27 7.30
C LEU A 328 -0.21 22.77 6.47
N VAL A 329 -0.07 23.25 5.24
CA VAL A 329 1.09 22.94 4.39
C VAL A 329 2.38 23.44 5.04
N ILE A 330 2.42 24.66 5.56
CA ILE A 330 3.61 25.21 6.24
C ILE A 330 3.95 24.38 7.48
N ILE A 331 2.96 24.01 8.29
CA ILE A 331 3.17 23.14 9.46
C ILE A 331 3.79 21.80 9.03
N SER A 332 3.27 21.15 7.99
CA SER A 332 3.84 19.88 7.51
C SER A 332 5.29 20.01 7.05
N ILE A 333 5.65 21.11 6.39
CA ILE A 333 7.03 21.42 5.99
C ILE A 333 7.94 21.55 7.23
N LEU A 334 7.48 22.18 8.32
CA LEU A 334 8.25 22.28 9.57
C LEU A 334 8.51 20.90 10.21
N PHE A 335 7.53 19.99 10.18
CA PHE A 335 7.72 18.61 10.63
C PHE A 335 8.78 17.88 9.80
N ILE A 336 8.78 18.07 8.47
CA ILE A 336 9.80 17.50 7.57
C ILE A 336 11.20 18.02 7.93
N PHE A 337 11.35 19.34 8.14
CA PHE A 337 12.64 19.93 8.55
C PHE A 337 13.11 19.42 9.92
N THR A 338 12.17 19.22 10.85
CA THR A 338 12.47 18.64 12.17
C THR A 338 13.01 17.22 12.02
N GLY A 339 12.35 16.37 11.22
CA GLY A 339 12.81 15.02 10.92
C GLY A 339 14.20 14.99 10.25
N HIS A 340 14.44 15.88 9.29
CA HIS A 340 15.75 16.01 8.65
C HIS A 340 16.83 16.43 9.65
N THR A 341 16.53 17.38 10.54
CA THR A 341 17.45 17.84 11.58
C THR A 341 17.78 16.72 12.56
N MET A 342 16.78 15.94 13.00
CA MET A 342 16.99 14.76 13.86
C MET A 342 17.91 13.72 13.20
N TYR A 343 17.66 13.40 11.92
CA TYR A 343 18.50 12.46 11.18
C TYR A 343 19.94 12.98 11.02
N PHE A 344 20.09 14.27 10.71
CA PHE A 344 21.40 14.90 10.57
C PHE A 344 22.20 14.88 11.88
N LEU A 345 21.55 15.17 13.01
CA LEU A 345 22.17 15.09 14.34
C LEU A 345 22.56 13.65 14.69
N TYR A 346 21.72 12.67 14.38
CA TYR A 346 22.02 11.25 14.55
C TYR A 346 23.23 10.81 13.72
N ALA A 347 23.26 11.16 12.42
CA ALA A 347 24.37 10.86 11.53
C ALA A 347 25.69 11.51 12.00
N ARG A 348 25.64 12.75 12.51
CA ARG A 348 26.79 13.42 13.14
C ARG A 348 27.26 12.70 14.41
N LYS A 349 26.33 12.25 15.26
CA LYS A 349 26.65 11.51 16.50
C LYS A 349 27.31 10.17 16.20
N ILE A 350 26.88 9.44 15.17
CA ILE A 350 27.53 8.20 14.73
C ILE A 350 28.92 8.46 14.18
N LYS A 351 29.10 9.47 13.32
CA LYS A 351 30.43 9.81 12.76
C LYS A 351 31.43 10.26 13.82
N ARG A 352 30.95 10.83 14.94
CA ARG A 352 31.79 11.26 16.07
C ARG A 352 32.17 10.14 17.04
N LYS A 353 31.54 8.96 16.97
CA LYS A 353 31.99 7.80 17.76
C LYS A 353 33.34 7.33 17.18
N PRO A 354 34.45 7.36 17.94
CA PRO A 354 35.71 6.78 17.48
C PRO A 354 35.49 5.31 17.13
N ARG A 355 36.16 4.81 16.09
CA ARG A 355 36.31 3.36 15.86
C ARG A 355 37.16 2.79 16.99
N THR A 356 36.58 2.57 18.17
CA THR A 356 37.21 1.79 19.22
C THR A 356 36.56 0.41 19.26
N ASN A 357 37.40 -0.56 18.89
CA ASN A 357 37.36 -2.00 19.13
C ASN A 357 36.77 -2.88 18.03
N THR A 358 37.73 -3.35 17.22
CA THR A 358 37.85 -4.66 16.55
C THR A 358 37.28 -5.83 17.33
#